data_AF-A0A2V8RPL3-F1
#
_entry.id   AF-A0A2V8RPL3-F1
#
_cell.length_a   1.000
_cell.length_b   1.000
_cell.length_c   1.000
_cell.angle_alpha   90.00
_cell.angle_beta   90.00
_cell.angle_gamma   90.00
#
_symmetry.space_group_name_H-M   'P 1'
#
loop_
_entity.id
_entity.type
_entity.pdbx_description
1 polymer ?
#
loop_
_entity_poly.entity_id
_entity_poly.type
_entity_poly.pdbx_seq_one_letter_code
_entity_poly.pdbx_strand_id
1 'polypeptide(L)'
;MAEQEQPTVADIFRRAQAIRRERPDITLKDLRAQLVREYRGAAMPPLDRLAIPEQDARAPEEDWSAGLSIIRRGIQNEDWAEIAAGIALSLEQTERYERERGPLGGTDDDWHDRSVGIRSQTEKGVGKWMPEELLRLAERAGKKSEQ
;
A
#
# COMPACT_ATOMS: atom_id res chain seq x y z
N MET A 1 22.41 -19.36 -4.90
CA MET A 1 21.49 -19.46 -3.76
C MET A 1 20.54 -18.29 -3.92
N ALA A 2 19.25 -18.55 -4.15
CA ALA A 2 18.30 -17.46 -4.30
C ALA A 2 18.25 -16.70 -2.96
N GLU A 3 18.60 -15.42 -2.96
CA GLU A 3 18.31 -14.53 -1.84
C GLU A 3 16.82 -14.67 -1.54
N GLN A 4 16.48 -15.26 -0.39
CA GLN A 4 15.11 -15.21 0.09
C GLN A 4 14.87 -13.76 0.46
N GLU A 5 14.31 -13.00 -0.50
CA GLU A 5 13.90 -11.62 -0.29
C GLU A 5 13.04 -11.57 0.97
N GLN A 6 13.48 -10.78 1.95
CA GLN A 6 12.75 -10.59 3.18
C GLN A 6 11.36 -10.02 2.83
N PRO A 7 10.27 -10.72 3.18
CA PRO A 7 8.94 -10.28 2.78
C PRO A 7 8.62 -8.93 3.43
N THR A 8 8.20 -7.95 2.64
CA THR A 8 7.75 -6.66 3.19
C THR A 8 6.30 -6.75 3.66
N VAL A 9 5.88 -5.80 4.51
CA VAL A 9 4.48 -5.69 4.95
C VAL A 9 3.54 -5.52 3.75
N ALA A 10 3.95 -4.77 2.73
CA ALA A 10 3.19 -4.60 1.49
C ALA A 10 3.03 -5.93 0.72
N ASP A 11 4.07 -6.77 0.67
CA ASP A 11 4.00 -8.07 0.00
C ASP A 11 3.01 -9.01 0.70
N ILE A 12 3.05 -9.03 2.03
CA ILE A 12 2.14 -9.86 2.85
C ILE A 12 0.70 -9.37 2.69
N PHE A 13 0.49 -8.05 2.63
CA PHE A 13 -0.84 -7.48 2.40
C PHE A 13 -1.38 -7.80 1.00
N ARG A 14 -0.55 -7.66 -0.05
CA ARG A 14 -0.90 -8.07 -1.43
C ARG A 14 -1.24 -9.56 -1.49
N ARG A 15 -0.52 -10.39 -0.74
CA ARG A 15 -0.81 -11.83 -0.64
C ARG A 15 -2.15 -12.09 0.05
N ALA A 16 -2.45 -11.38 1.14
CA ALA A 16 -3.73 -11.48 1.83
C ALA A 16 -4.90 -11.08 0.91
N GLN A 17 -4.76 -10.00 0.13
CA GLN A 17 -5.75 -9.61 -0.88
C GLN A 17 -5.95 -10.68 -1.95
N ALA A 18 -4.87 -11.28 -2.46
CA ALA A 18 -4.95 -12.33 -3.46
C ALA A 18 -5.74 -13.55 -2.94
N ILE A 19 -5.42 -14.02 -1.73
CA ILE A 19 -6.15 -15.10 -1.06
C ILE A 19 -7.65 -14.77 -0.95
N ARG A 20 -7.94 -13.51 -0.65
CA ARG A 20 -9.31 -13.03 -0.44
C ARG A 20 -10.11 -12.92 -1.74
N ARG A 21 -9.45 -12.56 -2.84
CA ARG A 21 -10.03 -12.61 -4.20
C ARG A 21 -10.26 -14.04 -4.69
N GLU A 22 -9.34 -14.95 -4.39
CA GLU A 22 -9.47 -16.38 -4.74
C GLU A 22 -10.58 -17.07 -3.93
N ARG A 23 -10.76 -16.68 -2.67
CA ARG A 23 -11.77 -17.24 -1.75
C ARG A 23 -12.49 -16.12 -1.00
N PRO A 24 -13.54 -15.53 -1.60
CA PRO A 24 -14.31 -14.45 -0.97
C PRO A 24 -15.07 -14.90 0.29
N ASP A 25 -15.20 -16.20 0.52
CA ASP A 25 -15.94 -16.77 1.66
C ASP A 25 -15.03 -17.11 2.85
N ILE A 26 -13.70 -16.98 2.72
CA ILE A 26 -12.76 -17.34 3.79
C ILE A 26 -13.04 -16.53 5.07
N THR A 27 -12.96 -17.15 6.24
CA THR A 27 -13.06 -16.36 7.48
C THR A 27 -11.74 -15.64 7.76
N LEU A 28 -11.79 -14.49 8.44
CA LEU A 28 -10.56 -13.77 8.85
C LEU A 28 -9.64 -14.66 9.71
N LYS A 29 -10.22 -15.58 10.48
CA LYS A 29 -9.48 -16.55 11.28
C LYS A 29 -8.69 -17.52 10.40
N ASP A 30 -9.31 -18.04 9.35
CA ASP A 30 -8.66 -18.97 8.42
C ASP A 30 -7.61 -18.28 7.55
N LEU A 31 -7.87 -17.02 7.16
CA LEU A 31 -6.90 -16.17 6.49
C LEU A 31 -5.64 -16.00 7.34
N ARG A 32 -5.78 -15.64 8.62
CA ARG A 32 -4.66 -15.52 9.57
C ARG A 32 -3.88 -16.83 9.69
N ALA A 33 -4.59 -17.94 9.89
CA ALA A 33 -3.96 -19.26 10.03
C ALA A 33 -3.15 -19.65 8.78
N GLN A 34 -3.65 -19.30 7.59
CA GLN A 34 -2.93 -19.52 6.35
C GLN A 34 -1.69 -18.66 6.21
N LEU A 35 -1.79 -17.35 6.49
CA LEU A 35 -0.64 -16.45 6.43
C LEU A 35 0.46 -16.88 7.40
N VAL A 36 0.09 -17.23 8.63
CA VAL A 36 1.05 -17.77 9.62
C VAL A 36 1.72 -19.04 9.09
N ARG A 37 0.98 -19.95 8.46
CA ARG A 37 1.54 -21.19 7.90
C ARG A 37 2.50 -20.91 6.73
N GLU A 38 2.18 -19.95 5.88
CA GLU A 38 2.93 -19.62 4.67
C GLU A 38 4.26 -18.91 4.98
N TYR A 39 4.26 -18.01 5.96
CA TYR A 39 5.43 -17.25 6.38
C TYR A 39 6.14 -17.86 7.61
N ARG A 40 5.72 -19.04 8.07
CA ARG A 40 6.37 -19.73 9.18
C ARG A 40 7.83 -20.04 8.84
N GLY A 41 8.75 -19.44 9.59
CA GLY A 41 10.19 -19.62 9.38
C GLY A 41 10.79 -18.72 8.29
N ALA A 42 10.00 -17.81 7.71
CA ALA A 42 10.52 -16.72 6.91
C ALA A 42 11.18 -15.66 7.81
N ALA A 43 12.13 -14.90 7.25
CA ALA A 43 12.72 -13.75 7.91
C ALA A 43 11.65 -12.69 8.21
N MET A 44 11.77 -12.02 9.37
CA MET A 44 10.82 -10.97 9.75
C MET A 44 10.87 -9.79 8.78
N PRO A 45 9.72 -9.18 8.46
CA PRO A 45 9.67 -7.96 7.67
C PRO A 45 10.47 -6.83 8.32
N PRO A 46 11.13 -5.97 7.54
CA PRO A 46 11.92 -4.89 8.11
C PRO A 46 11.01 -3.73 8.58
N LEU A 47 11.35 -3.13 9.72
CA LEU A 47 10.56 -2.06 10.37
C LEU A 47 10.56 -0.72 9.63
N ASP A 48 11.51 -0.49 8.72
CA ASP A 48 11.61 0.70 7.89
C ASP A 48 10.64 0.70 6.70
N ARG A 49 9.97 -0.44 6.43
CA ARG A 49 9.05 -0.64 5.29
C ARG A 49 7.69 -1.19 5.73
N LEU A 50 7.07 -0.50 6.69
CA LEU A 50 5.72 -0.81 7.16
C LEU A 50 4.60 -0.24 6.28
N ALA A 51 4.91 0.77 5.48
CA ALA A 51 3.92 1.44 4.63
C ALA A 51 3.49 0.54 3.46
N ILE A 52 2.24 0.72 3.03
CA ILE A 52 1.68 0.08 1.83
C ILE A 52 1.43 1.21 0.82
N PRO A 53 2.40 1.51 -0.07
CA PRO A 53 2.34 2.69 -0.94
C PRO A 53 1.06 2.77 -1.78
N GLU A 54 0.51 1.63 -2.19
CA GLU A 54 -0.71 1.54 -2.99
C GLU A 54 -1.97 1.97 -2.22
N GLN A 55 -1.90 1.99 -0.89
CA GLN A 55 -2.98 2.42 -0.01
C GLN A 55 -2.75 3.84 0.56
N ASP A 56 -1.55 4.40 0.41
CA ASP A 56 -1.15 5.71 0.96
C ASP A 56 -1.83 6.90 0.24
N ALA A 57 -2.20 6.71 -1.03
CA ALA A 57 -2.94 7.68 -1.83
C ALA A 57 -4.42 7.82 -1.41
N ARG A 58 -4.96 6.86 -0.63
CA ARG A 58 -6.37 6.82 -0.21
C ARG A 58 -6.53 7.62 1.09
N ALA A 59 -7.26 8.72 1.07
CA ALA A 59 -7.55 9.53 2.27
C ALA A 59 -8.96 9.27 2.84
N PRO A 60 -9.22 9.44 4.15
CA PRO A 60 -8.27 9.78 5.22
C PRO A 60 -8.02 8.59 6.17
N GLU A 61 -6.75 8.25 6.37
CA GLU A 61 -6.13 7.61 7.54
C GLU A 61 -6.65 6.27 8.13
N GLU A 62 -7.91 5.85 7.98
CA GLU A 62 -8.48 4.91 8.96
C GLU A 62 -8.48 3.41 8.62
N ASP A 63 -8.20 2.98 7.39
CA ASP A 63 -8.52 1.57 7.08
C ASP A 63 -7.31 0.65 6.96
N TRP A 64 -6.34 0.95 6.11
CA TRP A 64 -5.17 0.07 5.98
C TRP A 64 -4.16 0.24 7.14
N SER A 65 -4.17 1.39 7.81
CA SER A 65 -3.25 1.70 8.91
C SER A 65 -3.65 1.04 10.24
N ALA A 66 -4.91 0.59 10.35
CA ALA A 66 -5.52 0.07 11.57
C ALA A 66 -4.73 -1.07 12.21
N GLY A 67 -4.10 -1.92 11.39
CA GLY A 67 -3.28 -3.03 11.86
C GLY A 67 -1.79 -2.72 12.05
N LEU A 68 -1.30 -1.53 11.68
CA LEU A 68 0.14 -1.24 11.66
C LEU A 68 0.78 -1.32 13.04
N SER A 69 0.08 -0.89 14.10
CA SER A 69 0.58 -0.99 15.47
C SER A 69 0.76 -2.45 15.90
N ILE A 70 -0.15 -3.34 15.48
CA ILE A 70 -0.09 -4.78 15.74
C ILE A 70 1.02 -5.42 14.91
N ILE A 71 1.14 -5.05 13.64
CA ILE A 71 2.21 -5.55 12.75
C ILE A 71 3.59 -5.16 13.30
N ARG A 72 3.76 -3.89 13.68
CA ARG A 72 5.01 -3.38 14.28
C ARG A 72 5.36 -4.15 15.54
N ARG A 73 4.39 -4.37 16.43
CA ARG A 73 4.58 -5.14 17.67
C ARG A 73 4.97 -6.59 17.36
N GLY A 74 4.30 -7.22 16.40
CA GLY A 74 4.61 -8.57 15.94
C GLY A 74 6.03 -8.69 15.39
N ILE A 75 6.48 -7.72 14.58
CA ILE A 75 7.87 -7.70 14.08
C ILE A 75 8.86 -7.56 15.24
N GLN A 76 8.60 -6.67 16.20
CA GLN A 76 9.46 -6.47 17.37
C GLN A 76 9.56 -7.70 18.27
N ASN A 77 8.48 -8.48 18.35
CA ASN A 77 8.39 -9.69 19.18
C ASN A 77 8.66 -10.98 18.38
N GLU A 78 9.02 -10.88 17.11
CA GLU A 78 9.21 -12.03 16.20
C GLU A 78 7.97 -12.95 16.12
N ASP A 79 6.76 -12.38 16.22
CA ASP A 79 5.49 -13.09 16.24
C ASP A 79 4.70 -12.91 14.92
N TRP A 80 4.76 -13.94 14.08
CA TRP A 80 3.98 -14.03 12.84
C TRP A 80 2.47 -14.05 13.06
N ALA A 81 1.98 -14.52 14.21
CA ALA A 81 0.55 -14.50 14.51
C ALA A 81 0.04 -13.07 14.73
N GLU A 82 0.83 -12.21 15.37
CA GLU A 82 0.51 -10.79 15.50
C GLU A 82 0.59 -10.06 14.16
N ILE A 83 1.63 -10.34 13.36
CA ILE A 83 1.75 -9.77 12.00
C ILE A 83 0.53 -10.14 11.16
N ALA A 84 0.15 -11.42 11.13
CA ALA A 84 -1.01 -11.89 10.38
C ALA A 84 -2.32 -11.29 10.91
N ALA A 85 -2.45 -11.11 12.23
CA ALA A 85 -3.61 -10.48 12.84
C ALA A 85 -3.77 -9.01 12.42
N GLY A 86 -2.67 -8.25 12.42
CA GLY A 86 -2.67 -6.86 11.97
C GLY A 86 -2.94 -6.72 10.47
N ILE A 87 -2.38 -7.61 9.64
CA ILE A 87 -2.69 -7.65 8.20
C ILE A 87 -4.17 -7.93 7.96
N ALA A 88 -4.74 -8.91 8.66
CA ALA A 88 -6.16 -9.25 8.54
C ALA A 88 -7.08 -8.10 9.00
N LEU A 89 -6.72 -7.40 10.08
CA LEU A 89 -7.45 -6.21 10.54
C LEU A 89 -7.43 -5.10 9.49
N SER A 90 -6.25 -4.81 8.94
CA SER A 90 -6.08 -3.79 7.90
C SER A 90 -6.90 -4.12 6.66
N LEU A 91 -6.94 -5.41 6.28
CA LEU A 91 -7.71 -5.88 5.13
C LEU A 91 -9.22 -5.73 5.37
N GLU A 92 -9.71 -6.17 6.53
CA GLU A 92 -11.12 -6.06 6.90
C GLU A 92 -11.62 -4.61 6.83
N GLN A 93 -10.82 -3.67 7.33
CA GLN A 93 -11.19 -2.26 7.28
C GLN A 93 -11.23 -1.74 5.83
N THR A 94 -10.24 -2.08 5.01
CA THR A 94 -10.29 -1.70 3.58
C THR A 94 -11.51 -2.28 2.85
N GLU A 95 -11.90 -3.53 3.14
CA GLU A 95 -13.09 -4.15 2.55
C GLU A 95 -14.39 -3.50 3.05
N ARG A 96 -14.43 -3.16 4.35
CA ARG A 96 -15.57 -2.51 4.96
C ARG A 96 -15.79 -1.13 4.36
N TYR A 97 -14.72 -0.37 4.19
CA TYR A 97 -14.75 0.93 3.54
C TYR A 97 -15.31 0.86 2.12
N GLU A 98 -14.78 -0.05 1.29
CA GLU A 98 -15.25 -0.26 -0.08
C GLU A 98 -16.74 -0.64 -0.14
N ARG A 99 -17.24 -1.39 0.86
CA ARG A 99 -18.65 -1.77 0.97
C ARG A 99 -19.56 -0.62 1.39
N GLU A 100 -19.14 0.18 2.37
CA GLU A 100 -19.94 1.29 2.91
C GLU A 100 -20.01 2.48 1.95
N ARG A 101 -19.00 2.68 1.11
CA ARG A 101 -18.85 3.87 0.24
C ARG A 101 -18.99 3.60 -1.26
N GLY A 102 -18.88 2.34 -1.69
CA GLY A 102 -18.88 1.96 -3.11
C GLY A 102 -17.47 1.90 -3.72
N PRO A 103 -17.34 1.46 -4.99
CA PRO A 103 -16.06 1.36 -5.67
C PRO A 103 -15.40 2.74 -5.84
N LEU A 104 -14.10 2.80 -5.56
CA LEU A 104 -13.25 3.99 -5.68
C LEU A 104 -13.37 4.65 -7.07
N GLY A 105 -13.48 5.98 -7.10
CA GLY A 105 -13.59 6.77 -8.35
C GLY A 105 -15.02 7.03 -8.83
N GLY A 106 -16.02 6.81 -7.98
CA GLY A 106 -17.37 7.35 -8.21
C GLY A 106 -17.36 8.88 -8.20
N THR A 107 -18.22 9.50 -9.00
CA THR A 107 -18.33 10.97 -9.20
C THR A 107 -18.53 11.81 -7.93
N ASP A 108 -18.77 11.18 -6.78
CA ASP A 108 -18.95 11.86 -5.48
C ASP A 108 -17.66 11.94 -4.64
N ASP A 109 -16.52 11.43 -5.12
CA ASP A 109 -15.33 11.16 -4.27
C ASP A 109 -13.99 11.79 -4.69
N ASP A 110 -14.03 12.88 -5.46
CA ASP A 110 -12.83 13.60 -5.92
C ASP A 110 -11.96 14.20 -4.79
N TRP A 111 -12.52 14.36 -3.58
CA TRP A 111 -11.79 14.96 -2.45
C TRP A 111 -10.90 13.95 -1.70
N HIS A 112 -11.15 12.65 -1.85
CA HIS A 112 -10.39 11.58 -1.20
C HIS A 112 -9.18 11.09 -2.01
N ASP A 113 -9.15 11.40 -3.32
CA ASP A 113 -7.96 11.25 -4.14
C ASP A 113 -7.00 12.44 -3.91
N ARG A 114 -5.98 12.19 -3.08
CA ARG A 114 -4.94 13.19 -2.77
C ARG A 114 -4.20 13.70 -4.00
N SER A 115 -4.25 13.01 -5.14
CA SER A 115 -3.59 13.43 -6.38
C SER A 115 -4.36 14.52 -7.14
N VAL A 116 -5.68 14.65 -6.94
CA VAL A 116 -6.56 15.59 -7.67
C VAL A 116 -6.17 17.05 -7.39
N GLY A 117 -5.78 17.38 -6.15
CA GLY A 117 -5.27 18.71 -5.78
C GLY A 117 -3.80 18.92 -6.09
N ILE A 118 -2.98 17.86 -6.05
CA ILE A 118 -1.53 17.93 -6.27
C ILE A 118 -1.21 18.21 -7.72
N ARG A 119 -1.91 17.59 -8.69
CA ARG A 119 -1.59 17.73 -10.11
C ARG A 119 -1.71 19.19 -10.58
N SER A 120 -2.81 19.86 -10.23
CA SER A 120 -3.03 21.28 -10.56
C SER A 120 -2.03 22.22 -9.87
N GLN A 121 -1.68 21.95 -8.61
CA GLN A 121 -0.68 22.76 -7.88
C GLN A 121 0.74 22.52 -8.39
N THR A 122 1.06 21.28 -8.76
CA THR A 122 2.34 20.92 -9.37
C THR A 122 2.49 21.61 -10.72
N GLU A 123 1.47 21.58 -11.58
CA GLU A 123 1.48 22.29 -12.87
C GLU A 123 1.71 23.81 -12.69
N LYS A 124 1.01 24.44 -11.74
CA LYS A 124 1.19 25.86 -11.44
C LYS A 124 2.57 26.18 -10.86
N GLY A 125 3.10 25.31 -10.01
CA GLY A 125 4.41 25.46 -9.38
C GLY A 125 5.56 25.27 -10.38
N VAL A 126 5.48 24.24 -11.22
CA VAL A 126 6.44 23.97 -12.29
C VAL A 126 6.42 25.11 -13.30
N GLY A 127 5.24 25.58 -13.74
CA GLY A 127 5.16 26.73 -14.65
C GLY A 127 5.72 28.04 -14.08
N LYS A 128 5.65 28.23 -12.76
CA LYS A 128 6.18 29.43 -12.08
C LYS A 128 7.70 29.40 -11.91
N TRP A 129 8.28 28.23 -11.62
CA TRP A 129 9.70 28.10 -11.28
C TRP A 129 10.55 27.49 -12.39
N MET A 130 9.91 26.90 -13.39
CA MET A 130 10.53 26.26 -14.55
C MET A 130 9.93 26.87 -15.82
N PRO A 131 10.51 27.97 -16.32
CA PRO A 131 10.08 28.59 -17.57
C PRO A 131 10.07 27.59 -18.73
N GLU A 132 9.21 27.81 -19.72
CA GLU A 132 9.06 26.91 -20.88
C GLU A 132 10.39 26.61 -21.60
N GLU A 133 11.32 27.56 -21.59
CA GLU A 133 12.67 27.40 -22.13
C GLU A 133 13.44 26.27 -21.44
N LEU A 134 13.37 26.16 -20.10
CA LEU A 134 14.03 25.12 -19.32
C LEU A 134 13.30 23.78 -19.45
N LEU A 135 11.97 23.78 -19.53
CA LEU A 135 11.17 22.59 -19.82
C LEU A 135 11.57 21.98 -21.18
N ARG A 136 11.65 22.80 -22.22
CA ARG A 136 12.10 22.36 -23.56
C ARG A 136 13.54 21.89 -23.56
N LEU A 137 14.40 22.46 -22.71
CA LEU A 137 15.80 22.03 -22.56
C LEU A 137 15.89 20.67 -21.85
N ALA A 138 15.09 20.46 -20.81
CA ALA A 138 14.98 19.19 -20.08
C ALA A 138 14.41 18.07 -20.96
N GLU A 139 13.35 18.36 -21.74
CA GLU A 139 12.77 17.41 -22.70
C GLU A 139 13.77 17.01 -23.80
N ARG A 140 14.60 17.95 -24.26
CA ARG A 140 15.69 17.66 -25.21
C ARG A 140 16.82 16.86 -24.58
N ALA A 141 17.13 17.11 -23.30
CA ALA A 141 18.17 16.38 -22.58
C ALA A 141 17.75 14.92 -22.29
N GLY A 142 16.51 14.69 -21.86
CA GLY A 142 15.98 13.35 -21.61
C GLY A 142 15.94 12.46 -22.86
N LYS A 143 15.60 13.03 -24.02
CA LYS A 143 15.65 12.32 -25.31
C LYS A 143 17.06 11.98 -25.79
N LYS A 144 18.09 12.65 -25.25
CA LYS A 144 19.50 12.45 -25.60
C LYS A 144 20.17 11.38 -24.74
N SER A 145 19.59 11.05 -23.58
CA SER A 145 20.05 9.99 -22.66
C SER A 145 19.46 8.61 -22.94
N GLU A 146 18.45 8.51 -23.82
CA GLU A 146 17.85 7.24 -24.27
C GLU A 146 18.41 6.75 -25.63
N GLN A 147 19.52 7.34 -26.11
CA GLN A 147 20.27 6.90 -27.29
C GLN A 147 21.66 6.41 -26.91
#